data_AF-A0A8D4UVY5-F1
#
_entry.id   AF-A0A8D4UVY5-F1
#
_cell.length_a   1.000
_cell.length_b   1.000
_cell.length_c   1.000
_cell.angle_alpha   90.00
_cell.angle_beta   90.00
_cell.angle_gamma   90.00
#
_symmetry.space_group_name_H-M   'P 1'
#
loop_
_entity.id
_entity.type
_entity.pdbx_description
1 polymer ?
#
loop_
_entity_poly.entity_id
_entity_poly.type
_entity_poly.pdbx_seq_one_letter_code
_entity_poly.pdbx_strand_id
1 'polypeptide(L)'
;MRLIDEAGFDPVDGGTLEESWRQQPGTPCYCCDYNKEEMEKALQEAVPGKAPGVRDAINDHLMHLAKAPTHEEIIQVNRGAHHKE
;
A
#
# COMPACT_ATOMS: atom_id res chain seq x y z
N MET A 1 -2.71 -24.01 -5.45
CA MET A 1 -2.13 -22.95 -6.28
C MET A 1 -0.71 -23.39 -6.64
N ARG A 2 -0.54 -24.58 -7.27
CA ARG A 2 0.72 -25.35 -7.17
C ARG A 2 1.98 -24.57 -7.57
N LEU A 3 1.94 -23.83 -8.67
CA LEU A 3 3.09 -23.05 -9.14
C LEU A 3 3.47 -21.91 -8.17
N ILE A 4 2.47 -21.22 -7.61
CA ILE A 4 2.69 -20.12 -6.67
C ILE A 4 3.17 -20.66 -5.32
N ASP A 5 2.55 -21.75 -4.87
CA ASP A 5 2.92 -22.46 -3.64
C ASP A 5 4.37 -22.98 -3.72
N GLU A 6 4.77 -23.58 -4.85
CA GLU A 6 6.14 -24.04 -5.12
C GLU A 6 7.14 -22.87 -5.23
N ALA A 7 6.70 -21.70 -5.70
CA ALA A 7 7.52 -20.50 -5.74
C ALA A 7 7.66 -19.82 -4.35
N GLY A 8 6.92 -20.28 -3.35
CA GLY A 8 7.00 -19.77 -1.97
C GLY A 8 6.32 -18.43 -1.74
N PHE A 9 5.31 -18.09 -2.56
CA PHE A 9 4.52 -16.86 -2.38
C PHE A 9 3.14 -17.17 -1.80
N ASP A 10 2.64 -16.25 -0.99
CA ASP A 10 1.26 -16.25 -0.49
C ASP A 10 0.40 -15.31 -1.36
N PRO A 11 -0.38 -15.84 -2.33
CA PRO A 11 -1.19 -14.99 -3.20
C PRO A 11 -2.39 -14.42 -2.43
N VAL A 12 -2.70 -13.15 -2.72
CA VAL A 12 -3.91 -12.45 -2.27
C VAL A 12 -4.79 -12.18 -3.49
N ASP A 13 -6.07 -12.49 -3.40
CA ASP A 13 -7.03 -12.12 -4.43
C ASP A 13 -7.37 -10.63 -4.32
N GLY A 14 -6.95 -9.84 -5.32
CA GLY A 14 -7.22 -8.41 -5.39
C GLY A 14 -8.65 -8.07 -5.80
N GLY A 15 -9.43 -9.06 -6.21
CA GLY A 15 -10.77 -8.90 -6.76
C GLY A 15 -10.77 -8.65 -8.27
N THR A 16 -11.85 -8.02 -8.74
CA THR A 16 -12.06 -7.72 -10.17
C THR A 16 -11.15 -6.60 -10.67
N LEU A 17 -11.06 -6.46 -11.99
CA LEU A 17 -10.33 -5.35 -12.61
C LEU A 17 -10.91 -3.98 -12.20
N GLU A 18 -12.23 -3.89 -12.00
CA GLU A 18 -12.89 -2.68 -11.51
C GLU A 18 -12.48 -2.33 -10.09
N GLU A 19 -12.01 -3.30 -9.29
CA GLU A 19 -11.51 -3.09 -7.92
C GLU A 19 -10.00 -2.83 -7.86
N SER A 20 -9.30 -2.88 -8.99
CA SER A 20 -7.83 -2.68 -9.05
C SER A 20 -7.37 -1.31 -8.56
N TRP A 21 -8.25 -0.30 -8.55
CA TRP A 21 -7.95 1.04 -8.01
C TRP A 21 -7.59 1.01 -6.52
N ARG A 22 -7.91 -0.07 -5.79
CA ARG A 22 -7.52 -0.26 -4.39
C ARG A 22 -6.01 -0.45 -4.20
N GLN A 23 -5.26 -0.67 -5.29
CA GLN A 23 -3.82 -1.00 -5.31
C GLN A 23 -2.94 0.04 -6.02
N GLN A 24 -3.32 1.32 -6.01
CA GLN A 24 -2.55 2.39 -6.65
C GLN A 24 -1.78 3.23 -5.61
N PRO A 25 -0.79 4.06 -6.01
CA PRO A 25 -0.10 4.95 -5.09
C PRO A 25 -1.07 5.80 -4.25
N GLY A 26 -0.85 5.83 -2.93
CA GLY A 26 -1.72 6.51 -1.98
C GLY A 26 -2.97 5.72 -1.55
N THR A 27 -3.04 4.41 -1.82
CA THR A 27 -3.99 3.51 -1.14
C THR A 27 -3.31 2.70 -0.04
N PRO A 28 -4.08 2.18 0.96
CA PRO A 28 -3.50 1.57 2.15
C PRO A 28 -2.54 0.41 1.92
N CYS A 29 -2.72 -0.36 0.84
CA CYS A 29 -1.87 -1.52 0.56
C CYS A 29 -0.57 -1.19 -0.19
N TYR A 30 -0.40 0.06 -0.66
CA TYR A 30 0.68 0.41 -1.58
C TYR A 30 2.00 0.66 -0.82
N CYS A 31 3.07 -0.06 -1.19
CA CYS A 31 4.42 0.08 -0.61
C CYS A 31 4.50 -0.11 0.92
N CYS A 32 3.78 -1.11 1.45
CA CYS A 32 3.68 -1.34 2.89
C CYS A 32 4.32 -2.65 3.39
N ASP A 33 4.93 -3.49 2.53
CA ASP A 33 5.55 -4.79 2.89
C ASP A 33 4.69 -5.64 3.82
N TYR A 34 3.40 -5.75 3.47
CA TYR A 34 2.44 -6.52 4.25
C TYR A 34 2.58 -8.02 3.99
N ASN A 35 2.32 -8.80 5.03
CA ASN A 35 2.01 -10.22 4.86
C ASN A 35 0.61 -10.39 4.24
N LYS A 36 0.23 -11.64 3.96
CA LYS A 36 -1.05 -11.97 3.33
C LYS A 36 -2.27 -11.37 4.04
N GLU A 37 -2.37 -11.55 5.35
CA GLU A 37 -3.51 -11.11 6.17
C GLU A 37 -3.59 -9.58 6.23
N GLU A 38 -2.44 -8.93 6.39
CA GLU A 38 -2.33 -7.47 6.39
C GLU A 38 -2.70 -6.88 5.02
N MET A 39 -2.28 -7.52 3.93
CA MET A 39 -2.59 -7.11 2.56
C MET A 39 -4.09 -7.23 2.26
N GLU A 40 -4.72 -8.35 2.65
CA GLU A 40 -6.17 -8.55 2.54
C GLU A 40 -6.94 -7.44 3.27
N LYS A 41 -6.52 -7.10 4.49
CA LYS A 41 -7.11 -6.01 5.26
C LYS A 41 -6.92 -4.65 4.58
N ALA A 42 -5.69 -4.33 4.14
CA ALA A 42 -5.38 -3.06 3.52
C ALA A 42 -6.14 -2.82 2.21
N LEU A 43 -6.38 -3.88 1.42
CA LEU A 43 -7.26 -3.81 0.25
C LEU A 43 -8.68 -3.34 0.63
N GLN A 44 -9.25 -3.88 1.71
CA GLN A 44 -10.61 -3.51 2.15
C GLN A 44 -10.70 -2.09 2.74
N GLU A 45 -9.59 -1.54 3.23
CA GLU A 45 -9.56 -0.19 3.82
C GLU A 45 -9.46 0.93 2.76
N ALA A 46 -9.20 0.59 1.49
CA ALA A 46 -9.09 1.54 0.41
C ALA A 46 -10.42 2.30 0.20
N VAL A 47 -10.33 3.64 0.05
CA VAL A 47 -11.50 4.51 -0.14
C VAL A 47 -11.44 5.16 -1.53
N PRO A 48 -12.49 5.03 -2.36
CA PRO A 48 -12.51 5.63 -3.70
C PRO A 48 -12.22 7.13 -3.66
N GLY A 49 -11.39 7.61 -4.59
CA GLY A 49 -11.09 9.04 -4.76
C GLY A 49 -10.11 9.66 -3.75
N LYS A 50 -9.73 8.97 -2.67
CA LYS A 50 -8.76 9.52 -1.70
C LYS A 50 -7.30 9.42 -2.16
N ALA A 51 -6.97 8.43 -2.97
CA ALA A 51 -5.60 8.10 -3.32
C ALA A 51 -4.76 9.27 -3.89
N PRO A 52 -5.27 10.12 -4.80
CA PRO A 52 -4.50 11.23 -5.34
C PRO A 52 -4.03 12.22 -4.26
N GLY A 53 -4.93 12.62 -3.35
CA GLY A 53 -4.60 13.57 -2.28
C GLY A 53 -3.60 12.99 -1.28
N VAL A 54 -3.75 11.71 -0.92
CA VAL A 54 -2.81 11.05 -0.02
C VAL A 54 -1.43 10.89 -0.68
N ARG A 55 -1.39 10.46 -1.94
CA ARG A 55 -0.15 10.36 -2.72
C ARG A 55 0.58 11.70 -2.78
N ASP A 56 -0.15 12.78 -3.06
CA ASP A 56 0.45 14.11 -3.17
C ASP A 56 1.01 14.58 -1.82
N ALA A 57 0.32 14.30 -0.71
CA ALA A 57 0.82 14.59 0.64
C ALA A 57 2.06 13.75 1.01
N ILE A 58 2.07 12.46 0.67
CA ILE A 58 3.26 11.59 0.86
C ILE A 58 4.43 12.14 0.05
N ASN A 59 4.23 12.44 -1.24
CA ASN A 59 5.29 12.97 -2.10
C ASN A 59 5.82 14.31 -1.58
N ASP A 60 4.93 15.22 -1.16
CA ASP A 60 5.32 16.49 -0.56
C ASP A 60 6.19 16.27 0.69
N HIS A 61 5.76 15.38 1.59
CA HIS A 61 6.55 15.03 2.78
C HIS A 61 7.94 14.49 2.40
N LEU A 62 8.01 13.54 1.47
CA LEU A 62 9.27 12.90 1.06
C LEU A 62 10.22 13.87 0.35
N MET A 63 9.70 14.80 -0.46
CA MET A 63 10.51 15.82 -1.14
C MET A 63 11.18 16.80 -0.18
N HIS A 64 10.62 17.00 1.02
CA HIS A 64 11.15 17.92 2.03
C HIS A 64 12.08 17.26 3.04
N LEU A 65 12.37 15.97 2.91
CA LEU A 65 13.34 15.30 3.79
C LEU A 65 14.77 15.77 3.47
N ALA A 66 15.54 16.07 4.53
CA ALA A 66 16.93 16.52 4.39
C ALA A 66 17.88 15.44 3.82
N LYS A 67 17.46 14.17 3.89
CA LYS A 67 18.18 13.00 3.37
C LYS A 67 17.17 12.05 2.72
N ALA A 68 17.62 11.25 1.78
CA ALA A 68 16.81 10.16 1.25
C ALA A 68 16.37 9.23 2.40
N PRO A 69 15.08 8.89 2.51
CA PRO A 69 14.59 7.98 3.52
C PRO A 69 15.09 6.56 3.26
N THR A 70 15.22 5.80 4.34
CA THR A 70 15.42 4.35 4.32
C THR A 70 14.13 3.64 3.87
N HIS A 71 14.27 2.38 3.47
CA HIS A 71 13.11 1.53 3.11
C HIS A 71 12.09 1.43 4.25
N GLU A 72 12.56 1.25 5.48
CA GLU A 72 11.69 1.19 6.66
C GLU A 72 10.94 2.51 6.89
N GLU A 73 11.61 3.67 6.74
CA GLU A 73 10.95 4.97 6.83
C GLU A 73 9.88 5.14 5.73
N ILE A 74 10.13 4.68 4.50
CA ILE A 74 9.12 4.69 3.42
C ILE A 74 7.91 3.85 3.80
N ILE A 75 8.11 2.65 4.34
CA ILE A 75 7.01 1.78 4.80
C ILE A 75 6.19 2.52 5.88
N GLN A 76 6.86 3.13 6.87
CA GLN A 76 6.17 3.82 7.95
C GLN A 76 5.38 5.03 7.45
N VAL A 77 5.90 5.78 6.48
CA VAL A 77 5.17 6.91 5.86
C VAL A 77 3.91 6.42 5.14
N ASN A 78 4.01 5.36 4.31
CA ASN A 78 2.86 4.83 3.58
C ASN A 78 1.79 4.25 4.52
N ARG A 79 2.19 3.45 5.52
CA ARG A 79 1.28 2.91 6.55
C ARG A 79 0.63 4.04 7.36
N GLY A 80 1.44 5.03 7.75
CA GLY A 80 1.07 6.23 8.49
C GLY A 80 -0.05 7.06 7.86
N ALA A 81 -0.06 7.15 6.54
CA ALA A 81 -0.96 8.04 5.79
C ALA A 81 -2.45 7.62 5.80
N HIS A 82 -2.76 6.43 6.34
CA HIS A 82 -4.09 5.82 6.30
C HIS A 82 -4.71 5.54 7.67
N HIS A 83 -3.97 5.74 8.76
CA HIS A 83 -4.52 5.59 10.10
C HIS A 83 -5.58 6.68 10.37
N LYS A 84 -6.75 6.25 10.83
CA LYS A 84 -7.77 7.14 11.40
C LYS A 84 -7.40 7.37 12.87
N GLU A 85 -7.46 8.63 13.32
CA GLU A 85 -7.51 8.95 14.76
C GLU A 85 -8.65 8.21 15.46
#